data_AF-A0AAE9YEQ9-F1
#
_entry.id   AF-A0AAE9YEQ9-F1
#
_cell.length_a   1.000
_cell.length_b   1.000
_cell.length_c   1.000
_cell.angle_alpha   90.00
_cell.angle_beta   90.00
_cell.angle_gamma   90.00
#
_symmetry.space_group_name_H-M   'P 1'
#
loop_
_entity.id
_entity.type
_entity.pdbx_description
1 polymer ?
#
loop_
_entity_poly.entity_id
_entity_poly.type
_entity_poly.pdbx_seq_one_letter_code
_entity_poly.pdbx_strand_id
1 'polypeptide(L)'
;MAGTDLTPVPSPLQGQVVEVRVAVGDAVHAGQVVAVVESMKMHHDVTAPEAGVVASLAVAVDDQVAPGDPVAVLRPGGEASGTEVAGPDLDLDAPRADLEEVRARHRVGSDEGRAEAVAKRHARGRRTARENVADLVDEGSFVEYGPLAIAAQRRRRDLEDLIARTPADGLVGGVARVNGDLVDPDRSRAVVASYDYTVLAGTQGYQNHRKKDRLFALAEEQRLPIVLFAEGGGGRPGDTDTTTVSGLDCLAFHLFGRLSGTVPLVGIGSGRCFAGNAALLGCCDVVIATEDANIGMGGPAMIEGGGLGTFAPEDIGPIDVQDGNGVVDVRVADDAAAVAAARRYLSYFQGPVAPVDPVDPRTLRHLVPEDRLKVYDVRAVLDALVDEGSRMELRQGFAKGMVTSLARIEGQPLGIVANDPAHLGGAIDSDCSDKAARFLQLCDAHGLPVLFACDTPGFMVGPASEETASVRHMSRLFVTGANLSVPCATVILRKAYGLGAQTMAAGSFKAPAFVVAWPTGELGGMGLEGAVRLGFRDELARETDDEAREALFQQMVAAAYEHGKGINVAAQLEIDDVIDPADTRRWITTALLPAPLPPDRPRRPRRPHVDTW
;
A
#
# COMPACT_ATOMS: atom_id res chain seq x y z
N MET A 1 71.09 -30.69 37.13
CA MET A 1 69.87 -29.93 37.47
C MET A 1 69.13 -29.66 36.17
N ALA A 2 68.23 -30.56 35.78
CA ALA A 2 67.25 -30.29 34.73
C ALA A 2 66.01 -29.75 35.43
N GLY A 3 65.60 -28.52 35.11
CA GLY A 3 64.40 -27.91 35.69
C GLY A 3 63.18 -28.72 35.29
N THR A 4 62.40 -29.15 36.29
CA THR A 4 61.04 -29.63 36.10
C THR A 4 60.16 -28.40 35.85
N ASP A 5 60.09 -27.92 34.60
CA ASP A 5 59.08 -26.91 34.24
C ASP A 5 57.70 -27.54 34.48
N LEU A 6 56.91 -26.95 35.35
CA LEU A 6 55.54 -27.36 35.63
C LEU A 6 54.63 -26.22 35.19
N THR A 7 53.64 -26.52 34.35
CA THR A 7 52.76 -25.51 33.76
C THR A 7 51.38 -25.59 34.40
N PRO A 8 50.89 -24.54 35.08
CA PRO A 8 49.54 -24.54 35.63
C PRO A 8 48.51 -24.42 34.51
N VAL A 9 47.37 -25.08 34.69
CA VAL A 9 46.14 -24.86 33.93
C VAL A 9 45.26 -23.92 34.76
N PRO A 10 45.26 -22.60 34.47
CA PRO A 10 44.52 -21.65 35.28
C PRO A 10 43.02 -21.72 34.98
N SER A 11 42.19 -21.52 36.00
CA SER A 11 40.78 -21.19 35.77
C SER A 11 40.70 -19.84 35.04
N PRO A 12 39.97 -19.74 33.92
CA PRO A 12 39.83 -18.48 33.18
C PRO A 12 38.92 -17.47 33.89
N LEU A 13 38.14 -17.90 34.88
CA LEU A 13 37.13 -17.08 35.56
C LEU A 13 36.88 -17.53 37.01
N GLN A 14 36.12 -16.71 37.73
CA GLN A 14 35.63 -17.06 39.06
C GLN A 14 34.39 -17.96 38.94
N GLY A 15 34.35 -19.08 39.66
CA GLY A 15 33.19 -19.96 39.69
C GLY A 15 33.38 -21.22 40.53
N GLN A 16 32.40 -22.11 40.48
CA GLN A 16 32.44 -23.41 41.15
C GLN A 16 32.84 -24.50 40.16
N VAL A 17 33.78 -25.37 40.51
CA VAL A 17 34.13 -26.53 39.69
C VAL A 17 32.99 -27.55 39.75
N VAL A 18 32.36 -27.85 38.61
CA VAL A 18 31.22 -28.80 38.53
C VAL A 18 31.60 -30.15 37.95
N GLU A 19 32.71 -30.22 37.22
CA GLU A 19 33.21 -31.46 36.62
C GLU A 19 34.73 -31.38 36.47
N VAL A 20 35.44 -32.48 36.73
CA VAL A 20 36.87 -32.63 36.41
C VAL A 20 37.00 -33.82 35.46
N ARG A 21 37.56 -33.59 34.26
CA ARG A 21 37.55 -34.54 33.13
C ARG A 21 38.85 -35.32 32.94
N VAL A 22 39.87 -35.05 33.75
CA VAL A 22 41.19 -35.69 33.67
C VAL A 22 41.65 -36.15 35.06
N ALA A 23 42.52 -37.16 35.11
CA ALA A 23 43.14 -37.68 36.31
C ALA A 23 44.65 -37.42 36.34
N VAL A 24 45.25 -37.46 37.53
CA VAL A 24 46.72 -37.39 37.68
C VAL A 24 47.37 -38.56 36.96
N GLY A 25 48.30 -38.27 36.06
CA GLY A 25 48.98 -39.23 35.20
C GLY A 25 48.47 -39.26 33.76
N ASP A 26 47.33 -38.63 33.45
CA ASP A 26 46.79 -38.56 32.09
C ASP A 26 47.63 -37.65 31.19
N ALA A 27 47.86 -38.07 29.94
CA ALA A 27 48.41 -37.21 28.91
C ALA A 27 47.28 -36.36 28.30
N VAL A 28 47.47 -35.04 28.25
CA VAL A 28 46.53 -34.09 27.66
C VAL A 28 47.18 -33.35 26.50
N HIS A 29 46.38 -32.95 25.50
CA HIS A 29 46.82 -32.07 24.41
C HIS A 29 46.40 -30.62 24.68
N ALA A 30 47.08 -29.67 24.02
CA ALA A 30 46.70 -28.26 24.08
C ALA A 30 45.25 -28.08 23.59
N GLY A 31 44.42 -27.37 24.37
CA GLY A 31 42.99 -27.18 24.11
C GLY A 31 42.07 -28.25 24.68
N GLN A 32 42.59 -29.36 25.23
CA GLN A 32 41.76 -30.40 25.85
C GLN A 32 41.08 -29.87 27.12
N VAL A 33 39.78 -30.14 27.29
CA VAL A 33 39.02 -29.77 28.50
C VAL A 33 39.51 -30.60 29.70
N VAL A 34 39.98 -29.90 30.74
CA VAL A 34 40.51 -30.44 31.99
C VAL A 34 39.44 -30.45 33.08
N ALA A 35 38.64 -29.39 33.18
CA ALA A 35 37.54 -29.25 34.12
C ALA A 35 36.46 -28.33 33.57
N VAL A 36 35.29 -28.31 34.19
CA VAL A 36 34.19 -27.41 33.88
C VAL A 36 33.88 -26.57 35.11
N VAL A 37 33.82 -25.25 34.95
CA VAL A 37 33.51 -24.29 36.01
C VAL A 37 32.16 -23.63 35.75
N GLU A 38 31.23 -23.72 36.69
CA GLU A 38 29.99 -22.96 36.69
C GLU A 38 30.22 -21.55 37.24
N SER A 39 29.85 -20.55 36.44
CA SER A 39 29.80 -19.16 36.87
C SER A 39 28.58 -18.48 36.29
N MET A 40 27.85 -17.75 37.12
CA MET A 40 26.64 -17.02 36.71
C MET A 40 25.63 -17.89 35.92
N LYS A 41 25.41 -19.14 36.35
CA LYS A 41 24.54 -20.16 35.71
C LYS A 41 25.00 -20.66 34.33
N MET A 42 26.26 -20.45 33.99
CA MET A 42 26.87 -20.87 32.74
C MET A 42 28.07 -21.78 33.02
N HIS A 43 28.18 -22.89 32.31
CA HIS A 43 29.33 -23.79 32.36
C HIS A 43 30.42 -23.30 31.41
N HIS A 44 31.66 -23.28 31.90
CA HIS A 44 32.84 -22.87 31.14
C HIS A 44 33.89 -23.96 31.19
N ASP A 45 34.36 -24.39 30.02
CA ASP A 45 35.43 -25.36 29.91
C ASP A 45 36.77 -24.72 30.28
N VAL A 46 37.49 -25.35 31.20
CA VAL A 46 38.89 -25.03 31.53
C VAL A 46 39.77 -25.94 30.69
N THR A 47 40.49 -25.38 29.72
CA THR A 47 41.29 -26.15 28.76
C THR A 47 42.78 -26.11 29.07
N ALA A 48 43.49 -27.21 28.82
CA ALA A 48 44.94 -27.27 28.94
C ALA A 48 45.62 -26.27 27.97
N PRO A 49 46.53 -25.38 28.45
CA PRO A 49 47.17 -24.38 27.59
C PRO A 49 48.23 -24.99 26.67
N GLU A 50 48.78 -26.15 27.03
CA GLU A 50 49.78 -26.88 26.26
C GLU A 50 49.64 -28.39 26.45
N ALA A 51 50.33 -29.18 25.63
CA ALA A 51 50.38 -30.63 25.77
C ALA A 51 51.32 -31.05 26.92
N GLY A 52 50.91 -32.03 27.71
CA GLY A 52 51.70 -32.51 28.85
C GLY A 52 51.01 -33.65 29.58
N VAL A 53 51.61 -34.10 30.68
CA VAL A 53 50.99 -35.08 31.59
C VAL A 53 50.50 -34.38 32.84
N VAL A 54 49.28 -34.65 33.28
CA VAL A 54 48.69 -34.08 34.51
C VAL A 54 49.53 -34.56 35.70
N ALA A 55 50.31 -33.66 36.29
CA ALA A 55 51.17 -33.92 37.44
C ALA A 55 50.40 -33.86 38.76
N SER A 56 49.42 -32.95 38.86
CA SER A 56 48.50 -32.85 40.00
C SER A 56 47.21 -32.13 39.63
N LEU A 57 46.13 -32.41 40.35
CA LEU A 57 44.88 -31.63 40.34
C LEU A 57 44.87 -30.76 41.60
N ALA A 58 44.60 -29.47 41.43
CA ALA A 58 44.59 -28.50 42.53
C ALA A 58 43.17 -28.17 43.02
N VAL A 59 42.14 -28.76 42.39
CA VAL A 59 40.73 -28.59 42.71
C VAL A 59 39.98 -29.93 42.69
N ALA A 60 38.88 -29.99 43.42
CA ALA A 60 37.86 -31.04 43.37
C ALA A 60 36.51 -30.47 42.88
N VAL A 61 35.57 -31.35 42.53
CA VAL A 61 34.18 -30.94 42.29
C VAL A 61 33.65 -30.25 43.55
N ASP A 62 32.85 -29.20 43.35
CA ASP A 62 32.31 -28.25 44.32
C ASP A 62 33.27 -27.17 44.84
N ASP A 63 34.57 -27.21 44.51
CA ASP A 63 35.52 -26.16 44.92
C ASP A 63 35.26 -24.83 44.23
N GLN A 64 35.55 -23.73 44.94
CA GLN A 64 35.50 -22.38 44.40
C GLN A 64 36.88 -21.98 43.85
N VAL A 65 36.90 -21.51 42.60
CA VAL A 65 38.10 -21.02 41.92
C VAL A 65 37.93 -19.56 41.54
N ALA A 66 39.03 -18.80 41.57
CA ALA A 66 39.15 -17.46 41.04
C ALA A 66 39.92 -17.46 39.70
N PRO A 67 39.86 -16.37 38.90
CA PRO A 67 40.64 -16.27 37.68
C PRO A 67 42.13 -16.38 37.99
N GLY A 68 42.81 -17.31 37.32
CA GLY A 68 44.23 -17.59 37.53
C GLY A 68 44.53 -18.68 38.56
N ASP A 69 43.54 -19.13 39.34
CA ASP A 69 43.75 -20.25 40.27
C ASP A 69 44.07 -21.53 39.49
N PRO A 70 45.09 -22.30 39.88
CA PRO A 70 45.44 -23.52 39.18
C PRO A 70 44.36 -24.58 39.39
N VAL A 71 43.81 -25.11 38.30
CA VAL A 71 42.88 -26.24 38.28
C VAL A 71 43.65 -27.56 38.21
N ALA A 72 44.67 -27.60 37.35
CA ALA A 72 45.62 -28.71 37.23
C ALA A 72 47.03 -28.18 37.00
N VAL A 73 48.04 -29.04 37.16
CA VAL A 73 49.44 -28.75 36.84
C VAL A 73 49.94 -29.80 35.87
N LEU A 74 50.53 -29.37 34.76
CA LEU A 74 51.07 -30.23 33.73
C LEU A 74 52.59 -30.33 33.87
N ARG A 75 53.14 -31.52 33.60
CA ARG A 75 54.58 -31.72 33.40
C ARG A 75 54.89 -32.02 31.92
N PRO A 76 56.00 -31.52 31.38
CA PRO A 76 56.49 -31.87 30.05
C PRO A 76 56.76 -33.37 29.96
N GLY A 77 56.32 -33.99 28.86
CA GLY A 77 56.64 -35.38 28.55
C GLY A 77 55.39 -36.26 28.49
N GLY A 78 54.96 -36.50 27.26
CA GLY A 78 53.93 -37.45 26.85
C GLY A 78 53.69 -37.23 25.37
N GLU A 79 54.07 -38.18 24.51
CA GLU A 79 53.55 -38.23 23.14
C GLU A 79 52.06 -38.56 23.25
N ALA A 80 51.22 -37.53 23.35
CA ALA A 80 49.80 -37.72 23.10
C ALA A 80 49.68 -38.24 21.66
N SER A 81 49.11 -39.44 21.48
CA SER A 81 48.75 -39.91 20.14
C SER A 81 47.76 -38.89 19.58
N GLY A 82 48.26 -37.99 18.75
CA GLY A 82 47.48 -36.92 18.16
C GLY A 82 46.48 -37.49 17.17
N THR A 83 45.32 -37.90 17.65
CA THR A 83 44.10 -37.50 16.94
C THR A 83 43.96 -36.01 17.23
N GLU A 84 44.19 -35.18 16.21
CA GLU A 84 43.53 -33.87 16.15
C GLU A 84 42.09 -34.13 16.59
N VAL A 85 41.68 -33.57 17.73
CA VAL A 85 40.27 -33.46 18.04
C VAL A 85 39.77 -32.45 17.03
N ALA A 86 39.40 -32.96 15.84
CA ALA A 86 38.43 -32.27 15.01
C ALA A 86 37.35 -31.81 15.98
N GLY A 87 37.08 -30.50 16.02
CA GLY A 87 35.97 -29.96 16.81
C GLY A 87 34.77 -30.86 16.60
N PRO A 88 33.97 -31.13 17.65
CA PRO A 88 32.99 -32.22 17.66
C PRO A 88 32.34 -32.32 16.29
N ASP A 89 32.40 -33.49 15.66
CA ASP A 89 31.83 -33.71 14.33
C ASP A 89 30.35 -33.38 14.42
N LEU A 90 30.04 -32.12 14.09
CA LEU A 90 28.78 -31.48 14.39
C LEU A 90 27.84 -31.92 13.29
N ASP A 91 27.04 -32.93 13.61
CA ASP A 91 25.90 -33.29 12.77
C ASP A 91 24.95 -32.08 12.73
N LEU A 92 25.03 -31.33 11.64
CA LEU A 92 24.23 -30.13 11.39
C LEU A 92 22.73 -30.44 11.26
N ASP A 93 22.39 -31.71 11.05
CA ASP A 93 21.03 -32.22 10.91
C ASP A 93 20.53 -32.92 12.19
N ALA A 94 21.34 -32.96 13.26
CA ALA A 94 20.96 -33.57 14.52
C ALA A 94 19.68 -32.92 15.09
N PRO A 95 18.68 -33.72 15.50
CA PRO A 95 17.44 -33.19 16.04
C PRO A 95 17.69 -32.49 17.38
N ARG A 96 17.08 -31.32 17.55
CA ARG A 96 17.06 -30.62 18.83
C ARG A 96 15.62 -30.49 19.33
N ALA A 97 15.35 -31.02 20.51
CA ALA A 97 14.01 -31.02 21.10
C ALA A 97 13.43 -29.59 21.25
N ASP A 98 14.27 -28.61 21.60
CA ASP A 98 13.86 -27.20 21.70
C ASP A 98 13.43 -26.61 20.35
N LEU A 99 14.17 -26.91 19.27
CA LEU A 99 13.82 -26.50 17.92
C LEU A 99 12.58 -27.24 17.40
N GLU A 100 12.39 -28.50 17.75
CA GLU A 100 11.20 -29.27 17.40
C GLU A 100 9.94 -28.69 18.04
N GLU A 101 10.00 -28.26 19.30
CA GLU A 101 8.88 -27.56 19.96
C GLU A 101 8.50 -26.28 19.21
N VAL A 102 9.49 -25.47 18.82
CA VAL A 102 9.27 -24.25 18.04
C VAL A 102 8.64 -24.58 16.69
N ARG A 103 9.20 -25.55 15.94
CA ARG A 103 8.67 -25.99 14.65
C ARG A 103 7.24 -26.50 14.76
N ALA A 104 6.93 -27.27 15.81
CA ALA A 104 5.57 -27.75 16.09
C ALA A 104 4.62 -26.59 16.34
N ARG A 105 5.00 -25.60 17.16
CA ARG A 105 4.20 -24.40 17.42
C ARG A 105 3.93 -23.55 16.18
N HIS A 106 4.92 -23.39 15.31
CA HIS A 106 4.73 -22.72 14.03
C HIS A 106 3.79 -23.49 13.10
N ARG A 107 3.88 -24.82 13.07
CA ARG A 107 3.02 -25.68 12.24
C ARG A 107 1.54 -25.56 12.63
N VAL A 108 1.20 -25.42 13.92
CA VAL A 108 -0.20 -25.23 14.35
C VAL A 108 -0.84 -24.00 13.67
N GLY A 109 -0.04 -22.95 13.44
CA GLY A 109 -0.52 -21.73 12.80
C GLY A 109 -0.55 -21.78 11.27
N SER A 110 0.02 -22.80 10.63
CA SER A 110 0.03 -22.94 9.17
C SER A 110 -1.31 -23.44 8.64
N ASP A 111 -1.51 -23.39 7.32
CA ASP A 111 -2.72 -23.96 6.71
C ASP A 111 -2.70 -25.49 6.73
N GLU A 112 -1.52 -26.09 6.56
CA GLU A 112 -1.30 -27.54 6.73
C GLU A 112 -1.73 -28.00 8.13
N GLY A 113 -1.39 -27.25 9.18
CA GLY A 113 -1.79 -27.55 10.55
C GLY A 113 -3.27 -27.31 10.86
N ARG A 114 -4.05 -26.78 9.91
CA ARG A 114 -5.44 -26.33 10.11
C ARG A 114 -6.39 -26.75 8.99
N ALA A 115 -6.22 -27.96 8.46
CA ALA A 115 -6.98 -28.49 7.33
C ALA A 115 -8.51 -28.28 7.43
N GLU A 116 -9.12 -28.39 8.63
CA GLU A 116 -10.56 -28.15 8.82
C GLU A 116 -10.96 -26.69 8.56
N ALA A 117 -10.16 -25.72 9.01
CA ALA A 117 -10.42 -24.29 8.80
C ALA A 117 -10.23 -23.91 7.32
N VAL A 118 -9.19 -24.47 6.68
CA VAL A 118 -8.91 -24.32 5.25
C VAL A 118 -10.08 -24.86 4.42
N ALA A 119 -10.52 -26.09 4.68
CA ALA A 119 -11.64 -26.71 3.96
C ALA A 119 -12.93 -25.90 4.10
N LYS A 120 -13.21 -25.31 5.27
CA LYS A 120 -14.36 -24.42 5.48
C LYS A 120 -14.29 -23.12 4.67
N ARG A 121 -13.09 -22.56 4.47
CA ARG A 121 -12.88 -21.39 3.60
C ARG A 121 -13.08 -21.74 2.14
N HIS A 122 -12.42 -22.81 1.67
CA HIS A 122 -12.49 -23.27 0.29
C HIS A 122 -13.91 -23.68 -0.12
N ALA A 123 -14.68 -24.30 0.79
CA ALA A 123 -16.09 -24.63 0.54
C ALA A 123 -16.99 -23.40 0.27
N ARG A 124 -16.52 -22.20 0.62
CA ARG A 124 -17.18 -20.92 0.32
C ARG A 124 -16.56 -20.18 -0.86
N GLY A 125 -15.65 -20.81 -1.60
CA GLY A 125 -14.92 -20.21 -2.72
C GLY A 125 -13.91 -19.14 -2.29
N ARG A 126 -13.47 -19.16 -1.03
CA ARG A 126 -12.57 -18.13 -0.47
C ARG A 126 -11.21 -18.69 -0.13
N ARG A 127 -10.18 -17.85 -0.26
CA ARG A 127 -8.82 -18.13 0.17
C ARG A 127 -8.65 -17.94 1.68
N THR A 128 -7.63 -18.55 2.26
CA THR A 128 -7.20 -18.25 3.63
C THR A 128 -6.39 -16.96 3.68
N ALA A 129 -6.15 -16.44 4.89
CA ALA A 129 -5.24 -15.33 5.11
C ALA A 129 -3.82 -15.64 4.60
N ARG A 130 -3.35 -16.89 4.76
CA ARG A 130 -2.00 -17.28 4.34
C ARG A 130 -1.90 -17.48 2.83
N GLU A 131 -2.93 -18.01 2.19
CA GLU A 131 -3.01 -18.09 0.72
C GLU A 131 -2.97 -16.70 0.08
N ASN A 132 -3.70 -15.73 0.64
CA ASN A 132 -3.67 -14.34 0.17
C ASN A 132 -2.29 -13.69 0.35
N VAL A 133 -1.64 -13.89 1.50
CA VAL A 133 -0.28 -13.41 1.74
C VAL A 133 0.71 -14.08 0.78
N ALA A 134 0.62 -15.40 0.58
CA ALA A 134 1.52 -16.14 -0.29
C ALA A 134 1.38 -15.76 -1.78
N ASP A 135 0.17 -15.45 -2.24
CA ASP A 135 -0.07 -15.00 -3.62
C ASP A 135 0.40 -13.54 -3.86
N LEU A 136 0.37 -12.71 -2.82
CA LEU A 136 0.78 -11.32 -2.91
C LEU A 136 2.30 -11.16 -2.96
N VAL A 137 3.02 -11.92 -2.13
CA VAL A 137 4.45 -11.70 -1.85
C VAL A 137 5.35 -12.58 -2.70
N ASP A 138 6.55 -12.10 -2.99
CA ASP A 138 7.54 -12.88 -3.71
C ASP A 138 7.95 -14.10 -2.87
N GLU A 139 8.18 -15.24 -3.54
CA GLU A 139 8.51 -16.50 -2.89
C GLU A 139 9.73 -16.37 -1.95
N GLY A 140 9.60 -16.92 -0.74
CA GLY A 140 10.64 -16.89 0.28
C GLY A 140 10.95 -15.50 0.88
N SER A 141 10.19 -14.45 0.54
CA SER A 141 10.45 -13.09 1.04
C SER A 141 9.75 -12.74 2.36
N PHE A 142 8.68 -13.46 2.72
CA PHE A 142 7.84 -13.11 3.86
C PHE A 142 8.48 -13.45 5.20
N VAL A 143 8.70 -12.43 6.03
CA VAL A 143 9.17 -12.54 7.40
C VAL A 143 8.02 -12.19 8.34
N GLU A 144 7.38 -13.22 8.90
CA GLU A 144 6.20 -13.06 9.76
C GLU A 144 6.59 -12.56 11.17
N TYR A 145 5.85 -11.57 11.68
CA TYR A 145 6.02 -11.04 13.02
C TYR A 145 4.97 -11.64 13.96
N GLY A 146 5.38 -12.13 15.13
CA GLY A 146 4.46 -12.72 16.11
C GLY A 146 3.56 -13.86 15.58
N PRO A 147 4.07 -14.86 14.83
CA PRO A 147 3.28 -16.02 14.39
C PRO A 147 2.75 -16.87 15.56
N LEU A 148 3.47 -16.84 16.70
CA LEU A 148 3.14 -17.60 17.91
C LEU A 148 2.19 -16.87 18.88
N ALA A 149 1.66 -15.71 18.48
CA ALA A 149 0.68 -14.98 19.28
C ALA A 149 -0.62 -15.80 19.44
N ILE A 150 -1.23 -15.70 20.61
CA ILE A 150 -2.52 -16.31 20.94
C ILE A 150 -3.42 -15.26 21.60
N ALA A 151 -4.75 -15.47 21.57
CA ALA A 151 -5.69 -14.53 22.16
C ALA A 151 -5.45 -14.31 23.66
N ALA A 152 -5.75 -13.10 24.13
CA ALA A 152 -5.60 -12.68 25.52
C ALA A 152 -6.75 -13.23 26.41
N GLN A 153 -6.90 -14.56 26.45
CA GLN A 153 -8.01 -15.28 27.07
C GLN A 153 -7.57 -16.43 27.99
N ARG A 154 -6.33 -16.43 28.51
CA ARG A 154 -5.79 -17.45 29.42
C ARG A 154 -6.57 -17.57 30.73
N ARG A 155 -7.24 -16.52 31.18
CA ARG A 155 -8.10 -16.57 32.38
C ARG A 155 -9.37 -17.43 32.19
N ARG A 156 -9.73 -17.78 30.96
CA ARG A 156 -10.99 -18.49 30.66
C ARG A 156 -10.87 -19.67 29.69
N ARG A 157 -9.69 -19.91 29.12
CA ARG A 157 -9.41 -21.01 28.18
C ARG A 157 -8.06 -21.63 28.49
N ASP A 158 -7.97 -22.94 28.30
CA ASP A 158 -6.71 -23.67 28.44
C ASP A 158 -5.69 -23.22 27.40
N LEU A 159 -4.41 -23.29 27.75
CA LEU A 159 -3.33 -22.84 26.87
C LEU A 159 -3.32 -23.61 25.54
N GLU A 160 -3.48 -24.94 25.57
CA GLU A 160 -3.53 -25.78 24.36
C GLU A 160 -4.67 -25.39 23.42
N ASP A 161 -5.86 -25.11 23.97
CA ASP A 161 -7.01 -24.63 23.19
C ASP A 161 -6.72 -23.27 22.55
N LEU A 162 -6.09 -22.34 23.27
CA LEU A 162 -5.70 -21.04 22.70
C LEU A 162 -4.70 -21.20 21.55
N ILE A 163 -3.74 -22.11 21.68
CA ILE A 163 -2.74 -22.36 20.63
C ILE A 163 -3.40 -22.92 19.38
N ALA A 164 -4.31 -23.87 19.54
CA ALA A 164 -5.00 -24.51 18.43
C ALA A 164 -6.05 -23.61 17.77
N ARG A 165 -6.77 -22.78 18.55
CA ARG A 165 -7.95 -22.03 18.09
C ARG A 165 -7.69 -20.55 17.84
N THR A 166 -6.57 -19.99 18.32
CA THR A 166 -6.25 -18.57 18.15
C THR A 166 -4.84 -18.32 17.57
N PRO A 167 -4.41 -19.07 16.54
CA PRO A 167 -3.08 -18.91 15.96
C PRO A 167 -2.88 -17.48 15.43
N ALA A 168 -1.68 -16.94 15.67
CA ALA A 168 -1.31 -15.56 15.34
C ALA A 168 -2.30 -14.48 15.84
N ASP A 169 -3.11 -14.81 16.84
CA ASP A 169 -4.25 -14.01 17.31
C ASP A 169 -5.22 -13.55 16.20
N GLY A 170 -5.31 -14.30 15.10
CA GLY A 170 -6.17 -14.01 13.95
C GLY A 170 -5.68 -12.88 13.04
N LEU A 171 -4.39 -12.55 13.08
CA LEU A 171 -3.76 -11.61 12.14
C LEU A 171 -2.42 -12.18 11.69
N VAL A 172 -2.31 -12.57 10.42
CA VAL A 172 -1.02 -12.90 9.78
C VAL A 172 -0.40 -11.60 9.30
N GLY A 173 0.87 -11.33 9.61
CA GLY A 173 1.46 -10.08 9.16
C GLY A 173 2.96 -9.98 9.40
N GLY A 174 3.63 -9.20 8.55
CA GLY A 174 5.07 -9.13 8.49
C GLY A 174 5.58 -8.22 7.38
N VAL A 175 6.87 -8.34 7.09
CA VAL A 175 7.53 -7.63 5.98
C VAL A 175 7.84 -8.63 4.87
N ALA A 176 7.63 -8.23 3.62
CA ALA A 176 7.87 -9.06 2.45
C ALA A 176 8.39 -8.22 1.28
N ARG A 177 8.62 -8.87 0.13
CA ARG A 177 8.75 -8.20 -1.16
C ARG A 177 7.50 -8.47 -2.00
N VAL A 178 7.10 -7.48 -2.79
CA VAL A 178 5.98 -7.53 -3.72
C VAL A 178 6.47 -6.91 -5.04
N ASN A 179 6.24 -7.62 -6.15
CA ASN A 179 6.67 -7.23 -7.49
C ASN A 179 8.20 -7.24 -7.68
N GLY A 180 8.92 -8.17 -7.04
CA GLY A 180 10.36 -8.34 -7.26
C GLY A 180 10.74 -8.74 -8.68
N ASP A 181 9.77 -9.17 -9.49
CA ASP A 181 9.90 -9.38 -10.93
C ASP A 181 9.87 -8.08 -11.75
N LEU A 182 9.37 -6.97 -11.20
CA LEU A 182 9.21 -5.68 -11.88
C LEU A 182 10.21 -4.62 -11.43
N VAL A 183 10.62 -4.64 -10.16
CA VAL A 183 11.47 -3.61 -9.55
C VAL A 183 12.55 -4.22 -8.66
N ASP A 184 13.58 -3.45 -8.34
CA ASP A 184 14.68 -3.91 -7.50
C ASP A 184 14.22 -4.26 -6.06
N PRO A 185 15.03 -5.06 -5.33
CA PRO A 185 14.67 -5.53 -4.00
C PRO A 185 14.30 -4.43 -3.01
N ASP A 186 14.89 -3.24 -3.09
CA ASP A 186 14.62 -2.16 -2.14
C ASP A 186 13.23 -1.53 -2.36
N ARG A 187 12.83 -1.32 -3.62
CA ARG A 187 11.50 -0.79 -3.98
C ARG A 187 10.39 -1.83 -3.90
N SER A 188 10.74 -3.12 -3.90
CA SER A 188 9.77 -4.21 -3.74
C SER A 188 9.28 -4.41 -2.30
N ARG A 189 9.95 -3.84 -1.29
CA ARG A 189 9.65 -4.10 0.13
C ARG A 189 8.29 -3.54 0.52
N ALA A 190 7.51 -4.31 1.27
CA ALA A 190 6.20 -3.92 1.78
C ALA A 190 5.91 -4.56 3.15
N VAL A 191 5.07 -3.89 3.95
CA VAL A 191 4.37 -4.52 5.07
C VAL A 191 3.09 -5.16 4.54
N VAL A 192 2.83 -6.40 4.95
CA VAL A 192 1.60 -7.11 4.62
C VAL A 192 0.92 -7.53 5.91
N ALA A 193 -0.39 -7.32 5.98
CA ALA A 193 -1.23 -7.74 7.10
C ALA A 193 -2.55 -8.32 6.58
N SER A 194 -2.92 -9.52 7.03
CA SER A 194 -4.18 -10.16 6.69
C SER A 194 -4.85 -10.67 7.96
N TYR A 195 -6.04 -10.15 8.25
CA TYR A 195 -6.89 -10.77 9.25
C TYR A 195 -7.31 -12.17 8.78
N ASP A 196 -7.40 -13.12 9.71
CA ASP A 196 -7.86 -14.47 9.46
C ASP A 196 -9.28 -14.65 10.01
N TYR A 197 -10.27 -14.64 9.10
CA TYR A 197 -11.67 -14.78 9.48
C TYR A 197 -11.99 -16.11 10.17
N THR A 198 -11.17 -17.15 9.97
CA THR A 198 -11.35 -18.44 10.65
C THR A 198 -11.02 -18.37 12.14
N VAL A 199 -10.27 -17.35 12.57
CA VAL A 199 -9.88 -17.11 13.94
C VAL A 199 -10.75 -15.99 14.53
N LEU A 200 -11.75 -16.39 15.32
CA LEU A 200 -12.65 -15.45 16.02
C LEU A 200 -13.25 -14.39 15.08
N ALA A 201 -13.66 -14.79 13.87
CA ALA A 201 -14.26 -13.92 12.85
C ALA A 201 -13.38 -12.73 12.41
N GLY A 202 -12.05 -12.89 12.45
CA GLY A 202 -11.11 -11.82 12.05
C GLY A 202 -11.19 -10.58 12.94
N THR A 203 -11.69 -10.74 14.17
CA THR A 203 -11.88 -9.63 15.11
C THR A 203 -10.56 -9.13 15.69
N GLN A 204 -10.55 -7.86 16.06
CA GLN A 204 -9.41 -7.14 16.58
C GLN A 204 -9.29 -7.33 18.10
N GLY A 205 -8.35 -8.17 18.52
CA GLY A 205 -8.06 -8.50 19.91
C GLY A 205 -6.82 -7.79 20.45
N TYR A 206 -6.54 -7.97 21.73
CA TYR A 206 -5.45 -7.27 22.41
C TYR A 206 -4.08 -7.55 21.78
N GLN A 207 -3.77 -8.81 21.45
CA GLN A 207 -2.45 -9.15 20.90
C GLN A 207 -2.33 -8.77 19.43
N ASN A 208 -3.37 -8.95 18.62
CA ASN A 208 -3.34 -8.54 17.22
C ASN A 208 -3.34 -7.00 17.05
N HIS A 209 -3.84 -6.23 18.02
CA HIS A 209 -3.59 -4.79 18.11
C HIS A 209 -2.10 -4.48 18.31
N ARG A 210 -1.44 -5.09 19.29
CA ARG A 210 0.00 -4.89 19.50
C ARG A 210 0.84 -5.32 18.29
N LYS A 211 0.44 -6.41 17.63
CA LYS A 211 1.09 -6.89 16.40
C LYS A 211 0.97 -5.87 15.28
N LYS A 212 -0.24 -5.35 14.97
CA LYS A 212 -0.40 -4.35 13.90
C LYS A 212 0.25 -3.01 14.24
N ASP A 213 0.22 -2.57 15.50
CA ASP A 213 0.91 -1.35 15.94
C ASP A 213 2.42 -1.44 15.66
N ARG A 214 3.04 -2.62 15.91
CA ARG A 214 4.45 -2.86 15.57
C ARG A 214 4.69 -2.83 14.06
N LEU A 215 3.79 -3.40 13.26
CA LEU A 215 3.90 -3.37 11.79
C LEU A 215 3.76 -1.94 11.24
N PHE A 216 2.87 -1.13 11.80
CA PHE A 216 2.70 0.27 11.42
C PHE A 216 3.94 1.10 11.75
N ALA A 217 4.55 0.88 12.93
CA ALA A 217 5.82 1.52 13.27
C ALA A 217 6.94 1.16 12.28
N LEU A 218 7.04 -0.12 11.86
CA LEU A 218 8.01 -0.53 10.84
C LEU A 218 7.76 0.15 9.49
N ALA A 219 6.49 0.26 9.09
CA ALA A 219 6.11 0.95 7.86
C ALA A 219 6.50 2.43 7.90
N GLU A 220 6.27 3.12 9.01
CA GLU A 220 6.63 4.53 9.19
C GLU A 220 8.16 4.71 9.19
N GLU A 221 8.88 3.94 10.01
CA GLU A 221 10.34 4.02 10.21
C GLU A 221 11.10 3.74 8.90
N GLN A 222 10.64 2.77 8.12
CA GLN A 222 11.34 2.28 6.93
C GLN A 222 10.69 2.76 5.62
N ARG A 223 9.64 3.58 5.69
CA ARG A 223 8.87 4.08 4.54
C ARG A 223 8.35 2.95 3.63
N LEU A 224 7.80 1.89 4.24
CA LEU A 224 7.28 0.74 3.51
C LEU A 224 5.78 0.90 3.22
N PRO A 225 5.31 0.64 1.98
CA PRO A 225 3.88 0.54 1.69
C PRO A 225 3.23 -0.57 2.53
N ILE A 226 1.93 -0.44 2.79
CA ILE A 226 1.14 -1.46 3.49
C ILE A 226 0.08 -2.04 2.56
N VAL A 227 -0.02 -3.37 2.52
CA VAL A 227 -1.20 -4.08 2.01
C VAL A 227 -1.95 -4.73 3.16
N LEU A 228 -3.20 -4.33 3.35
CA LEU A 228 -4.08 -4.77 4.42
C LEU A 228 -5.28 -5.54 3.86
N PHE A 229 -5.39 -6.84 4.15
CA PHE A 229 -6.63 -7.59 3.98
C PHE A 229 -7.48 -7.42 5.23
N ALA A 230 -8.57 -6.66 5.10
CA ALA A 230 -9.34 -6.12 6.20
C ALA A 230 -10.54 -6.99 6.63
N GLU A 231 -10.72 -8.21 6.10
CA GLU A 231 -11.86 -9.09 6.44
C GLU A 231 -11.96 -9.31 7.97
N GLY A 232 -13.08 -8.93 8.58
CA GLY A 232 -13.29 -9.11 10.02
C GLY A 232 -14.42 -8.29 10.63
N GLY A 233 -14.81 -8.67 11.84
CA GLY A 233 -15.98 -8.13 12.55
C GLY A 233 -15.74 -6.95 13.50
N GLY A 234 -14.55 -6.33 13.49
CA GLY A 234 -14.22 -5.23 14.39
C GLY A 234 -13.69 -5.67 15.75
N GLY A 235 -13.89 -4.85 16.79
CA GLY A 235 -13.35 -5.07 18.13
C GLY A 235 -13.79 -6.41 18.74
N ARG A 236 -12.85 -7.17 19.30
CA ARG A 236 -13.12 -8.49 19.86
C ARG A 236 -13.68 -8.38 21.28
N PRO A 237 -14.88 -8.92 21.55
CA PRO A 237 -15.33 -9.13 22.92
C PRO A 237 -14.65 -10.36 23.55
N GLY A 238 -14.40 -10.30 24.86
CA GLY A 238 -14.02 -11.47 25.64
C GLY A 238 -12.52 -11.75 25.78
N ASP A 239 -11.65 -10.80 25.42
CA ASP A 239 -10.24 -10.83 25.83
C ASP A 239 -10.13 -10.48 27.33
N THR A 240 -10.06 -11.50 28.18
CA THR A 240 -10.17 -11.38 29.64
C THR A 240 -8.86 -11.12 30.36
N ASP A 241 -7.71 -11.30 29.71
CA ASP A 241 -6.40 -11.19 30.37
C ASP A 241 -5.94 -9.73 30.56
N THR A 242 -6.64 -8.79 29.94
CA THR A 242 -6.34 -7.35 29.97
C THR A 242 -7.03 -6.65 31.15
N THR A 243 -6.53 -5.47 31.53
CA THR A 243 -7.15 -4.54 32.49
C THR A 243 -7.83 -3.35 31.80
N THR A 244 -7.92 -3.38 30.47
CA THR A 244 -8.57 -2.36 29.64
C THR A 244 -10.04 -2.24 30.03
N VAL A 245 -10.47 -1.01 30.30
CA VAL A 245 -11.87 -0.71 30.62
C VAL A 245 -12.68 -0.45 29.35
N SER A 246 -12.29 0.56 28.56
CA SER A 246 -13.00 0.96 27.33
C SER A 246 -12.29 0.56 26.04
N GLY A 247 -10.96 0.48 26.05
CA GLY A 247 -10.14 0.21 24.86
C GLY A 247 -10.02 1.39 23.90
N LEU A 248 -10.50 2.57 24.29
CA LEU A 248 -10.47 3.80 23.48
C LEU A 248 -9.08 4.45 23.40
N ASP A 249 -8.12 3.95 24.18
CA ASP A 249 -6.71 4.34 24.13
C ASP A 249 -5.88 3.51 23.13
N CYS A 250 -6.51 2.60 22.38
CA CYS A 250 -5.80 1.84 21.35
C CYS A 250 -5.25 2.75 20.25
N LEU A 251 -3.96 2.59 19.93
CA LEU A 251 -3.26 3.49 19.02
C LEU A 251 -3.44 3.13 17.55
N ALA A 252 -3.85 1.90 17.24
CA ALA A 252 -3.88 1.36 15.87
C ALA A 252 -4.51 2.30 14.83
N PHE A 253 -5.69 2.86 15.12
CA PHE A 253 -6.40 3.73 14.16
C PHE A 253 -5.69 5.07 13.97
N HIS A 254 -5.10 5.61 15.05
CA HIS A 254 -4.29 6.83 14.99
C HIS A 254 -2.99 6.60 14.20
N LEU A 255 -2.27 5.52 14.52
CA LEU A 255 -1.02 5.16 13.86
C LEU A 255 -1.24 4.88 12.38
N PHE A 256 -2.27 4.12 12.02
CA PHE A 256 -2.58 3.81 10.64
C PHE A 256 -3.01 5.05 9.86
N GLY A 257 -3.86 5.90 10.43
CA GLY A 257 -4.26 7.16 9.78
C GLY A 257 -3.08 8.11 9.53
N ARG A 258 -2.07 8.12 10.41
CA ARG A 258 -0.83 8.90 10.22
C ARG A 258 0.05 8.43 9.07
N LEU A 259 -0.13 7.21 8.59
CA LEU A 259 0.61 6.70 7.43
C LEU A 259 0.08 7.25 6.10
N SER A 260 -1.15 7.79 6.07
CA SER A 260 -1.70 8.44 4.88
C SER A 260 -0.77 9.56 4.39
N GLY A 261 -0.52 9.59 3.08
CA GLY A 261 0.44 10.50 2.43
C GLY A 261 1.92 10.26 2.77
N THR A 262 2.24 9.33 3.68
CA THR A 262 3.60 8.97 4.05
C THR A 262 4.10 7.75 3.27
N VAL A 263 3.26 6.72 3.16
CA VAL A 263 3.49 5.49 2.39
C VAL A 263 2.21 5.09 1.67
N PRO A 264 2.27 4.38 0.53
CA PRO A 264 1.08 3.84 -0.11
C PRO A 264 0.32 2.88 0.80
N LEU A 265 -0.98 3.11 0.98
CA LEU A 265 -1.87 2.25 1.77
C LEU A 265 -2.89 1.54 0.87
N VAL A 266 -2.78 0.22 0.76
CA VAL A 266 -3.68 -0.62 -0.04
C VAL A 266 -4.58 -1.42 0.89
N GLY A 267 -5.89 -1.21 0.77
CA GLY A 267 -6.90 -1.92 1.54
C GLY A 267 -7.66 -2.91 0.68
N ILE A 268 -7.81 -4.15 1.16
CA ILE A 268 -8.58 -5.19 0.48
C ILE A 268 -9.75 -5.61 1.38
N GLY A 269 -10.97 -5.35 0.92
CA GLY A 269 -12.22 -5.79 1.54
C GLY A 269 -12.80 -7.02 0.84
N SER A 270 -12.62 -8.21 1.42
CA SER A 270 -13.27 -9.43 0.95
C SER A 270 -14.26 -9.94 1.99
N GLY A 271 -15.51 -10.21 1.57
CA GLY A 271 -16.63 -10.45 2.49
C GLY A 271 -16.86 -9.37 3.53
N ARG A 272 -17.00 -9.81 4.78
CA ARG A 272 -17.52 -8.96 5.86
C ARG A 272 -16.39 -8.14 6.48
N CYS A 273 -16.47 -6.82 6.35
CA CYS A 273 -15.51 -5.87 6.91
C CYS A 273 -16.26 -4.82 7.73
N PHE A 274 -16.25 -4.96 9.06
CA PHE A 274 -17.05 -4.11 9.94
C PHE A 274 -16.25 -3.38 11.02
N ALA A 275 -16.78 -2.24 11.47
CA ALA A 275 -16.28 -1.45 12.59
C ALA A 275 -14.78 -1.13 12.47
N GLY A 276 -13.95 -1.52 13.44
CA GLY A 276 -12.52 -1.21 13.41
C GLY A 276 -11.79 -1.77 12.17
N ASN A 277 -12.27 -2.84 11.57
CA ASN A 277 -11.71 -3.35 10.31
C ASN A 277 -12.01 -2.40 9.15
N ALA A 278 -13.27 -1.96 9.04
CA ALA A 278 -13.70 -0.97 8.05
C ALA A 278 -13.07 0.40 8.26
N ALA A 279 -12.82 0.80 9.51
CA ALA A 279 -12.13 2.04 9.84
C ALA A 279 -10.69 2.06 9.30
N LEU A 280 -9.96 0.94 9.42
CA LEU A 280 -8.63 0.83 8.79
C LEU A 280 -8.75 0.83 7.26
N LEU A 281 -9.71 0.08 6.70
CA LEU A 281 -9.94 0.02 5.25
C LEU A 281 -10.22 1.41 4.66
N GLY A 282 -11.09 2.21 5.30
CA GLY A 282 -11.45 3.55 4.85
C GLY A 282 -10.35 4.60 4.99
N CYS A 283 -9.25 4.29 5.68
CA CYS A 283 -8.05 5.14 5.74
C CYS A 283 -7.04 4.81 4.63
N CYS A 284 -7.27 3.79 3.81
CA CYS A 284 -6.37 3.43 2.71
C CYS A 284 -6.48 4.41 1.53
N ASP A 285 -5.39 4.51 0.77
CA ASP A 285 -5.35 5.29 -0.47
C ASP A 285 -6.23 4.67 -1.56
N VAL A 286 -6.34 3.34 -1.55
CA VAL A 286 -7.21 2.56 -2.44
C VAL A 286 -7.94 1.47 -1.66
N VAL A 287 -9.23 1.33 -1.92
CA VAL A 287 -10.06 0.22 -1.45
C VAL A 287 -10.38 -0.69 -2.63
N ILE A 288 -9.80 -1.89 -2.59
CA ILE A 288 -10.09 -3.00 -3.52
C ILE A 288 -11.10 -3.93 -2.84
N ALA A 289 -12.23 -4.24 -3.48
CA ALA A 289 -13.25 -5.07 -2.86
C ALA A 289 -13.81 -6.13 -3.79
N THR A 290 -14.08 -7.32 -3.25
CA THR A 290 -14.67 -8.44 -3.99
C THR A 290 -16.17 -8.25 -4.18
N GLU A 291 -16.75 -8.95 -5.17
CA GLU A 291 -18.20 -8.96 -5.45
C GLU A 291 -19.07 -9.34 -4.24
N ASP A 292 -18.53 -10.11 -3.29
CA ASP A 292 -19.24 -10.55 -2.09
C ASP A 292 -18.96 -9.70 -0.84
N ALA A 293 -18.28 -8.55 -1.01
CA ALA A 293 -17.91 -7.68 0.09
C ALA A 293 -19.11 -6.93 0.68
N ASN A 294 -19.08 -6.79 2.02
CA ASN A 294 -20.00 -6.04 2.84
C ASN A 294 -19.19 -5.19 3.82
N ILE A 295 -19.19 -3.87 3.61
CA ILE A 295 -18.30 -2.93 4.30
C ILE A 295 -19.14 -1.97 5.13
N GLY A 296 -18.87 -1.80 6.42
CA GLY A 296 -19.66 -0.87 7.23
C GLY A 296 -19.01 -0.48 8.56
N MET A 297 -19.28 0.74 9.02
CA MET A 297 -18.76 1.22 10.31
C MET A 297 -19.37 0.51 11.53
N GLY A 298 -20.45 -0.26 11.35
CA GLY A 298 -21.02 -1.12 12.37
C GLY A 298 -21.50 -2.44 11.76
N GLY A 299 -21.20 -3.56 12.43
CA GLY A 299 -21.75 -4.87 12.07
C GLY A 299 -23.12 -5.10 12.70
N PRO A 300 -23.78 -6.26 12.41
CA PRO A 300 -25.14 -6.54 12.87
C PRO A 300 -25.35 -6.35 14.37
N ALA A 301 -24.44 -6.85 15.20
CA ALA A 301 -24.54 -6.75 16.66
C ALA A 301 -24.47 -5.29 17.16
N MET A 302 -23.74 -4.40 16.47
CA MET A 302 -23.66 -2.98 16.84
C MET A 302 -24.94 -2.24 16.45
N ILE A 303 -25.50 -2.56 15.28
CA ILE A 303 -26.76 -1.98 14.79
C ILE A 303 -27.92 -2.38 15.70
N GLU A 304 -28.02 -3.67 16.02
CA GLU A 304 -29.04 -4.20 16.93
C GLU A 304 -28.85 -3.63 18.34
N GLY A 305 -27.61 -3.60 18.86
CA GLY A 305 -27.30 -3.00 20.15
C GLY A 305 -27.62 -1.50 20.23
N GLY A 306 -27.65 -0.80 19.10
CA GLY A 306 -28.08 0.60 18.98
C GLY A 306 -29.60 0.80 18.84
N GLY A 307 -30.39 -0.28 18.81
CA GLY A 307 -31.85 -0.21 18.66
C GLY A 307 -32.33 0.11 17.25
N LEU A 308 -31.48 -0.05 16.24
CA LEU A 308 -31.78 0.28 14.84
C LEU A 308 -32.45 -0.87 14.07
N GLY A 309 -32.64 -2.02 14.72
CA GLY A 309 -33.23 -3.23 14.15
C GLY A 309 -32.19 -4.33 13.91
N THR A 310 -32.67 -5.45 13.34
CA THR A 310 -31.86 -6.63 13.05
C THR A 310 -31.66 -6.74 11.54
N PHE A 311 -30.42 -6.87 11.11
CA PHE A 311 -30.04 -6.94 9.70
C PHE A 311 -29.13 -8.14 9.47
N ALA A 312 -29.20 -8.74 8.29
CA ALA A 312 -28.19 -9.70 7.88
C ALA A 312 -26.87 -8.94 7.61
N PRO A 313 -25.70 -9.57 7.81
CA PRO A 313 -24.43 -9.00 7.38
C PRO A 313 -24.42 -8.53 5.92
N GLU A 314 -25.13 -9.26 5.06
CA GLU A 314 -25.26 -9.00 3.61
C GLU A 314 -26.11 -7.75 3.28
N ASP A 315 -26.88 -7.24 4.24
CA ASP A 315 -27.64 -6.01 4.08
C ASP A 315 -26.82 -4.75 4.43
N ILE A 316 -25.60 -4.93 4.95
CA ILE A 316 -24.78 -3.85 5.51
C ILE A 316 -23.65 -3.51 4.55
N GLY A 317 -23.86 -2.41 3.81
CA GLY A 317 -22.89 -1.88 2.86
C GLY A 317 -22.50 -2.88 1.77
N PRO A 318 -23.48 -3.42 1.02
CA PRO A 318 -23.24 -4.32 -0.10
C PRO A 318 -22.40 -3.62 -1.19
N ILE A 319 -21.66 -4.40 -1.96
CA ILE A 319 -20.68 -3.90 -2.95
C ILE A 319 -21.27 -2.87 -3.93
N ASP A 320 -22.51 -3.04 -4.40
CA ASP A 320 -23.14 -2.12 -5.35
C ASP A 320 -23.33 -0.72 -4.77
N VAL A 321 -23.62 -0.64 -3.47
CA VAL A 321 -23.74 0.64 -2.76
C VAL A 321 -22.37 1.26 -2.57
N GLN A 322 -21.38 0.46 -2.15
CA GLN A 322 -20.04 0.96 -1.82
C GLN A 322 -19.22 1.34 -3.06
N ASP A 323 -19.44 0.68 -4.19
CA ASP A 323 -18.90 1.09 -5.49
C ASP A 323 -19.59 2.38 -6.00
N GLY A 324 -20.92 2.45 -5.87
CA GLY A 324 -21.72 3.60 -6.33
C GLY A 324 -21.51 4.88 -5.52
N ASN A 325 -21.25 4.78 -4.21
CA ASN A 325 -20.98 5.92 -3.34
C ASN A 325 -19.47 6.24 -3.22
N GLY A 326 -18.62 5.50 -3.93
CA GLY A 326 -17.19 5.74 -3.99
C GLY A 326 -16.39 5.34 -2.74
N VAL A 327 -16.92 4.50 -1.86
CA VAL A 327 -16.12 3.86 -0.80
C VAL A 327 -15.14 2.84 -1.41
N VAL A 328 -15.56 2.14 -2.45
CA VAL A 328 -14.72 1.19 -3.20
C VAL A 328 -14.12 1.89 -4.42
N ASP A 329 -12.81 1.79 -4.56
CA ASP A 329 -12.09 2.33 -5.71
C ASP A 329 -11.93 1.28 -6.83
N VAL A 330 -11.81 0.00 -6.47
CA VAL A 330 -11.62 -1.10 -7.43
C VAL A 330 -12.48 -2.30 -7.03
N ARG A 331 -13.56 -2.54 -7.77
CA ARG A 331 -14.39 -3.73 -7.65
C ARG A 331 -13.79 -4.88 -8.46
N VAL A 332 -13.64 -6.05 -7.85
CA VAL A 332 -13.03 -7.24 -8.47
C VAL A 332 -13.86 -8.50 -8.21
N ALA A 333 -13.67 -9.53 -9.03
CA ALA A 333 -14.46 -10.76 -8.97
C ALA A 333 -14.26 -11.54 -7.66
N ASP A 334 -13.01 -11.73 -7.23
CA ASP A 334 -12.64 -12.64 -6.15
C ASP A 334 -11.31 -12.25 -5.47
N ASP A 335 -10.91 -13.05 -4.48
CA ASP A 335 -9.67 -12.85 -3.70
C ASP A 335 -8.40 -12.83 -4.61
N ALA A 336 -8.37 -13.62 -5.68
CA ALA A 336 -7.22 -13.68 -6.59
C ALA A 336 -7.10 -12.40 -7.43
N ALA A 337 -8.23 -11.94 -7.97
CA ALA A 337 -8.30 -10.66 -8.67
C ALA A 337 -7.97 -9.48 -7.74
N ALA A 338 -8.32 -9.56 -6.45
CA ALA A 338 -7.95 -8.54 -5.47
C ALA A 338 -6.43 -8.45 -5.24
N VAL A 339 -5.75 -9.60 -5.12
CA VAL A 339 -4.28 -9.65 -5.01
C VAL A 339 -3.62 -9.10 -6.28
N ALA A 340 -4.09 -9.50 -7.46
CA ALA A 340 -3.57 -8.98 -8.73
C ALA A 340 -3.74 -7.46 -8.85
N ALA A 341 -4.90 -6.92 -8.45
CA ALA A 341 -5.15 -5.48 -8.41
C ALA A 341 -4.24 -4.76 -7.41
N ALA A 342 -3.97 -5.34 -6.24
CA ALA A 342 -3.07 -4.77 -5.25
C ALA A 342 -1.61 -4.73 -5.74
N ARG A 343 -1.12 -5.82 -6.35
CA ARG A 343 0.21 -5.86 -7.01
C ARG A 343 0.30 -4.78 -8.09
N ARG A 344 -0.72 -4.68 -8.95
CA ARG A 344 -0.77 -3.68 -10.02
C ARG A 344 -0.76 -2.26 -9.48
N TYR A 345 -1.59 -1.96 -8.49
CA TYR A 345 -1.67 -0.65 -7.85
C TYR A 345 -0.33 -0.24 -7.23
N LEU A 346 0.31 -1.12 -6.46
CA LEU A 346 1.62 -0.82 -5.86
C LEU A 346 2.68 -0.52 -6.91
N SER A 347 2.63 -1.19 -8.06
CA SER A 347 3.65 -1.01 -9.11
C SER A 347 3.81 0.45 -9.55
N TYR A 348 2.74 1.24 -9.57
CA TYR A 348 2.81 2.65 -9.99
C TYR A 348 3.63 3.51 -9.02
N PHE A 349 3.61 3.16 -7.73
CA PHE A 349 4.35 3.87 -6.67
C PHE A 349 5.72 3.27 -6.39
N GLN A 350 5.94 2.07 -6.90
CA GLN A 350 7.26 1.46 -6.90
C GLN A 350 8.15 2.09 -7.95
N GLY A 351 7.64 2.79 -8.98
CA GLY A 351 8.40 3.62 -9.94
C GLY A 351 8.44 3.03 -11.37
N PRO A 352 9.46 3.37 -12.20
CA PRO A 352 9.48 2.96 -13.61
C PRO A 352 9.70 1.45 -13.79
N VAL A 353 9.14 0.92 -14.87
CA VAL A 353 9.26 -0.48 -15.34
C VAL A 353 9.67 -0.50 -16.82
N ALA A 354 9.91 -1.69 -17.39
CA ALA A 354 10.15 -1.83 -18.82
C ALA A 354 8.96 -1.29 -19.64
N PRO A 355 9.20 -0.46 -20.66
CA PRO A 355 8.12 0.11 -21.49
C PRO A 355 7.44 -0.99 -22.31
N VAL A 356 6.15 -0.83 -22.52
CA VAL A 356 5.36 -1.60 -23.49
C VAL A 356 4.90 -0.63 -24.57
N ASP A 357 5.00 -1.05 -25.83
CA ASP A 357 4.58 -0.20 -26.95
C ASP A 357 3.09 0.15 -26.82
N PRO A 358 2.70 1.41 -27.09
CA PRO A 358 1.30 1.79 -27.14
C PRO A 358 0.64 1.25 -28.41
N VAL A 359 -0.68 1.38 -28.49
CA VAL A 359 -1.40 1.33 -29.77
C VAL A 359 -0.80 2.39 -30.72
N ASP A 360 -0.84 2.13 -32.04
CA ASP A 360 -0.36 3.07 -33.06
C ASP A 360 -0.91 4.49 -32.79
N PRO A 361 -0.03 5.47 -32.47
CA PRO A 361 -0.44 6.82 -32.05
C PRO A 361 -1.33 7.54 -33.08
N ARG A 362 -1.26 7.15 -34.37
CA ARG A 362 -2.11 7.72 -35.42
C ARG A 362 -3.59 7.45 -35.18
N THR A 363 -3.93 6.43 -34.39
CA THR A 363 -5.31 6.12 -33.98
C THR A 363 -5.96 7.31 -33.25
N LEU A 364 -5.18 8.06 -32.45
CA LEU A 364 -5.68 9.21 -31.68
C LEU A 364 -6.32 10.30 -32.55
N ARG A 365 -5.91 10.41 -33.83
CA ARG A 365 -6.48 11.37 -34.80
C ARG A 365 -7.95 11.13 -35.13
N HIS A 366 -8.48 9.95 -34.81
CA HIS A 366 -9.81 9.50 -35.25
C HIS A 366 -10.77 9.21 -34.09
N LEU A 367 -10.29 9.21 -32.85
CA LEU A 367 -11.10 8.84 -31.68
C LEU A 367 -12.02 9.97 -31.22
N VAL A 368 -11.63 11.23 -31.45
CA VAL A 368 -12.47 12.41 -31.20
C VAL A 368 -13.12 12.85 -32.52
N PRO A 369 -14.47 12.83 -32.62
CA PRO A 369 -15.16 13.22 -33.85
C PRO A 369 -14.97 14.70 -34.19
N GLU A 370 -14.86 15.01 -35.48
CA GLU A 370 -14.90 16.40 -35.99
C GLU A 370 -16.26 17.07 -35.75
N ASP A 371 -17.35 16.30 -35.75
CA ASP A 371 -18.66 16.78 -35.32
C ASP A 371 -18.63 17.09 -33.82
N ARG A 372 -18.59 18.39 -33.50
CA ARG A 372 -18.48 18.91 -32.13
C ARG A 372 -19.60 18.43 -31.18
N LEU A 373 -20.75 18.02 -31.72
CA LEU A 373 -21.88 17.55 -30.91
C LEU A 373 -21.86 16.04 -30.68
N LYS A 374 -21.03 15.29 -31.43
CA LYS A 374 -20.99 13.83 -31.35
C LYS A 374 -20.15 13.36 -30.16
N VAL A 375 -20.74 12.54 -29.29
CA VAL A 375 -20.04 11.92 -28.16
C VAL A 375 -19.03 10.85 -28.60
N TYR A 376 -18.03 10.58 -27.78
CA TYR A 376 -17.03 9.52 -27.96
C TYR A 376 -16.66 8.88 -26.62
N ASP A 377 -15.96 7.75 -26.66
CA ASP A 377 -15.45 7.08 -25.45
C ASP A 377 -14.06 7.62 -25.08
N VAL A 378 -13.98 8.36 -23.97
CA VAL A 378 -12.71 8.89 -23.46
C VAL A 378 -11.77 7.77 -23.01
N ARG A 379 -12.28 6.61 -22.58
CA ARG A 379 -11.44 5.50 -22.14
C ARG A 379 -10.64 4.92 -23.30
N ALA A 380 -11.26 4.78 -24.48
CA ALA A 380 -10.57 4.41 -25.70
C ALA A 380 -9.46 5.41 -26.08
N VAL A 381 -9.66 6.71 -25.85
CA VAL A 381 -8.61 7.74 -26.05
C VAL A 381 -7.45 7.53 -25.08
N LEU A 382 -7.74 7.32 -23.79
CA LEU A 382 -6.71 7.11 -22.79
C LEU A 382 -5.94 5.80 -23.04
N ASP A 383 -6.62 4.71 -23.40
CA ASP A 383 -6.01 3.42 -23.71
C ASP A 383 -5.10 3.49 -24.94
N ALA A 384 -5.44 4.29 -25.95
CA ALA A 384 -4.57 4.52 -27.11
C ALA A 384 -3.38 5.45 -26.81
N LEU A 385 -3.46 6.26 -25.75
CA LEU A 385 -2.41 7.22 -25.37
C LEU A 385 -1.30 6.57 -24.54
N VAL A 386 -1.66 5.69 -23.62
CA VAL A 386 -0.75 5.10 -22.63
C VAL A 386 -0.14 3.79 -23.13
N ASP A 387 0.86 3.27 -22.41
CA ASP A 387 1.44 1.95 -22.71
C ASP A 387 0.35 0.87 -22.61
N GLU A 388 0.34 -0.09 -23.55
CA GLU A 388 -0.74 -1.07 -23.65
C GLU A 388 -0.91 -1.87 -22.35
N GLY A 389 -2.16 -1.98 -21.88
CA GLY A 389 -2.47 -2.69 -20.63
C GLY A 389 -2.00 -1.99 -19.35
N SER A 390 -1.45 -0.77 -19.42
CA SER A 390 -0.95 -0.07 -18.22
C SER A 390 -2.01 0.71 -17.45
N ARG A 391 -3.17 1.04 -18.05
CA ARG A 391 -4.21 1.86 -17.39
C ARG A 391 -5.00 1.09 -16.35
N MET A 392 -5.04 1.61 -15.12
CA MET A 392 -5.89 1.17 -14.03
C MET A 392 -6.81 2.32 -13.63
N GLU A 393 -8.08 2.22 -14.01
CA GLU A 393 -9.11 3.18 -13.60
C GLU A 393 -9.49 2.98 -12.13
N LEU A 394 -9.65 4.09 -11.41
CA LEU A 394 -10.04 4.09 -10.01
C LEU A 394 -11.42 4.74 -9.84
N ARG A 395 -12.20 4.18 -8.92
CA ARG A 395 -13.50 4.68 -8.46
C ARG A 395 -14.52 4.80 -9.61
N GLN A 396 -14.54 3.82 -10.51
CA GLN A 396 -15.37 3.84 -11.74
C GLN A 396 -16.89 3.91 -11.45
N GLY A 397 -17.35 3.30 -10.35
CA GLY A 397 -18.75 3.35 -9.93
C GLY A 397 -19.27 4.73 -9.53
N PHE A 398 -18.37 5.61 -9.07
CA PHE A 398 -18.67 6.93 -8.51
C PHE A 398 -18.22 8.09 -9.42
N ALA A 399 -19.01 9.17 -9.43
CA ALA A 399 -18.73 10.39 -10.20
C ALA A 399 -18.30 10.11 -11.65
N LYS A 400 -19.19 9.45 -12.40
CA LYS A 400 -18.89 8.86 -13.72
C LYS A 400 -18.43 9.88 -14.77
N GLY A 401 -18.76 11.16 -14.60
CA GLY A 401 -18.28 12.27 -15.45
C GLY A 401 -16.80 12.60 -15.32
N MET A 402 -16.13 12.06 -14.30
CA MET A 402 -14.70 12.27 -14.05
C MET A 402 -13.97 10.93 -13.99
N VAL A 403 -13.14 10.66 -14.99
CA VAL A 403 -12.27 9.49 -15.04
C VAL A 403 -10.96 9.81 -14.33
N THR A 404 -10.59 8.96 -13.37
CA THR A 404 -9.30 9.01 -12.67
C THR A 404 -8.58 7.69 -12.89
N SER A 405 -7.34 7.72 -13.38
CA SER A 405 -6.59 6.50 -13.71
C SER A 405 -5.12 6.63 -13.38
N LEU A 406 -4.50 5.54 -12.92
CA LEU A 406 -3.05 5.37 -12.92
C LEU A 406 -2.64 4.69 -14.22
N ALA A 407 -1.58 5.15 -14.86
CA ALA A 407 -1.11 4.58 -16.13
C ALA A 407 0.40 4.69 -16.28
N ARG A 408 0.93 4.22 -17.41
CA ARG A 408 2.34 4.40 -17.78
C ARG A 408 2.50 4.95 -19.18
N ILE A 409 3.51 5.79 -19.37
CA ILE A 409 3.99 6.21 -20.69
C ILE A 409 5.50 6.00 -20.69
N GLU A 410 5.99 5.15 -21.60
CA GLU A 410 7.39 4.72 -21.67
C GLU A 410 7.87 4.12 -20.33
N GLY A 411 7.02 3.31 -19.70
CA GLY A 411 7.28 2.66 -18.42
C GLY A 411 7.20 3.58 -17.19
N GLN A 412 7.11 4.90 -17.38
CA GLN A 412 7.03 5.90 -16.31
C GLN A 412 5.59 6.02 -15.79
N PRO A 413 5.35 5.90 -14.47
CA PRO A 413 4.01 6.02 -13.91
C PRO A 413 3.52 7.48 -13.89
N LEU A 414 2.23 7.67 -14.15
CA LEU A 414 1.54 8.96 -14.05
C LEU A 414 0.08 8.78 -13.61
N GLY A 415 -0.50 9.83 -13.05
CA GLY A 415 -1.94 9.95 -12.83
C GLY A 415 -2.62 10.67 -13.99
N ILE A 416 -3.83 10.26 -14.34
CA ILE A 416 -4.63 10.88 -15.40
C ILE A 416 -6.01 11.26 -14.84
N VAL A 417 -6.43 12.49 -15.11
CA VAL A 417 -7.79 13.00 -14.83
C VAL A 417 -8.43 13.40 -16.16
N ALA A 418 -9.60 12.85 -16.49
CA ALA A 418 -10.26 13.10 -17.76
C ALA A 418 -11.77 13.32 -17.60
N ASN A 419 -12.33 14.21 -18.43
CA ASN A 419 -13.78 14.38 -18.49
C ASN A 419 -14.41 13.29 -19.36
N ASP A 420 -15.53 12.72 -18.92
CA ASP A 420 -16.33 11.80 -19.73
C ASP A 420 -17.48 12.56 -20.42
N PRO A 421 -17.38 12.86 -21.73
CA PRO A 421 -18.41 13.61 -22.43
C PRO A 421 -19.75 12.87 -22.55
N ALA A 422 -19.80 11.55 -22.28
CA ALA A 422 -21.05 10.79 -22.24
C ALA A 422 -21.87 11.07 -20.97
N HIS A 423 -21.29 11.67 -19.95
CA HIS A 423 -21.96 12.04 -18.71
C HIS A 423 -22.10 13.55 -18.59
N LEU A 424 -23.34 14.06 -18.63
CA LEU A 424 -23.64 15.50 -18.54
C LEU A 424 -22.85 16.35 -19.56
N GLY A 425 -22.50 15.77 -20.71
CA GLY A 425 -21.67 16.41 -21.72
C GLY A 425 -20.23 16.70 -21.26
N GLY A 426 -19.73 16.07 -20.20
CA GLY A 426 -18.40 16.32 -19.62
C GLY A 426 -18.39 17.46 -18.59
N ALA A 427 -19.56 17.95 -18.16
CA ALA A 427 -19.65 18.96 -17.11
C ALA A 427 -19.12 18.41 -15.78
N ILE A 428 -18.47 19.27 -15.00
CA ILE A 428 -17.89 18.91 -13.70
C ILE A 428 -18.90 19.27 -12.61
N ASP A 429 -19.48 18.29 -11.93
CA ASP A 429 -20.36 18.45 -10.78
C ASP A 429 -19.61 18.30 -9.44
N SER A 430 -20.32 18.30 -8.32
CA SER A 430 -19.75 18.20 -6.97
C SER A 430 -19.00 16.89 -6.74
N ASP A 431 -19.60 15.75 -7.11
CA ASP A 431 -18.99 14.43 -6.94
C ASP A 431 -17.75 14.27 -7.85
N CYS A 432 -17.81 14.77 -9.10
CA CYS A 432 -16.66 14.82 -9.99
C CYS A 432 -15.53 15.67 -9.42
N SER A 433 -15.88 16.79 -8.77
CA SER A 433 -14.90 17.68 -8.14
C SER A 433 -14.20 17.01 -6.95
N ASP A 434 -14.95 16.30 -6.12
CA ASP A 434 -14.38 15.54 -4.99
C ASP A 434 -13.48 14.41 -5.48
N LYS A 435 -13.96 13.60 -6.43
CA LYS A 435 -13.19 12.49 -7.02
C LYS A 435 -11.85 12.97 -7.60
N ALA A 436 -11.87 14.02 -8.43
CA ALA A 436 -10.64 14.56 -9.00
C ALA A 436 -9.75 15.19 -7.91
N ALA A 437 -10.31 15.96 -6.97
CA ALA A 437 -9.52 16.57 -5.89
C ALA A 437 -8.78 15.51 -5.05
N ARG A 438 -9.45 14.43 -4.61
CA ARG A 438 -8.79 13.33 -3.88
C ARG A 438 -7.70 12.66 -4.71
N PHE A 439 -7.98 12.36 -5.98
CA PHE A 439 -6.99 11.71 -6.85
C PHE A 439 -5.75 12.58 -7.11
N LEU A 440 -5.92 13.90 -7.23
CA LEU A 440 -4.81 14.84 -7.32
C LEU A 440 -3.96 14.82 -6.04
N GLN A 441 -4.58 14.74 -4.86
CA GLN A 441 -3.85 14.62 -3.59
C GLN A 441 -3.06 13.30 -3.50
N LEU A 442 -3.63 12.20 -3.97
CA LEU A 442 -2.97 10.90 -4.05
C LEU A 442 -1.70 10.98 -4.91
N CYS A 443 -1.82 11.53 -6.12
CA CYS A 443 -0.69 11.68 -7.03
C CYS A 443 0.40 12.58 -6.42
N ASP A 444 0.01 13.71 -5.83
CA ASP A 444 0.93 14.68 -5.23
C ASP A 444 1.67 14.11 -4.01
N ALA A 445 0.97 13.39 -3.13
CA ALA A 445 1.56 12.79 -1.93
C ALA A 445 2.65 11.74 -2.28
N HIS A 446 2.40 10.95 -3.32
CA HIS A 446 3.29 9.87 -3.73
C HIS A 446 4.21 10.21 -4.91
N GLY A 447 4.18 11.46 -5.38
CA GLY A 447 5.14 11.99 -6.35
C GLY A 447 4.88 11.59 -7.81
N LEU A 448 3.63 11.31 -8.18
CA LEU A 448 3.26 11.00 -9.56
C LEU A 448 2.93 12.27 -10.35
N PRO A 449 3.49 12.45 -11.56
CA PRO A 449 3.06 13.52 -12.47
C PRO A 449 1.60 13.34 -12.87
N VAL A 450 0.92 14.44 -13.17
CA VAL A 450 -0.51 14.43 -13.52
C VAL A 450 -0.75 14.92 -14.94
N LEU A 451 -1.52 14.15 -15.72
CA LEU A 451 -2.04 14.57 -17.01
C LEU A 451 -3.55 14.84 -16.90
N PHE A 452 -3.97 16.03 -17.32
CA PHE A 452 -5.38 16.35 -17.53
C PHE A 452 -5.74 16.13 -19.00
N ALA A 453 -6.75 15.31 -19.28
CA ALA A 453 -7.35 15.15 -20.60
C ALA A 453 -8.72 15.87 -20.61
N CYS A 454 -8.72 17.10 -21.12
CA CYS A 454 -9.81 18.06 -20.98
C CYS A 454 -10.82 17.96 -22.14
N ASP A 455 -12.08 17.66 -21.84
CA ASP A 455 -13.24 17.83 -22.74
C ASP A 455 -14.47 18.24 -21.91
N THR A 456 -14.45 19.48 -21.40
CA THR A 456 -15.48 19.98 -20.49
C THR A 456 -16.16 21.27 -20.97
N PRO A 457 -17.50 21.37 -20.86
CA PRO A 457 -18.23 22.62 -21.00
C PRO A 457 -18.11 23.52 -19.76
N GLY A 458 -17.37 23.10 -18.73
CA GLY A 458 -17.21 23.81 -17.48
C GLY A 458 -17.91 23.11 -16.31
N PHE A 459 -18.16 23.86 -15.25
CA PHE A 459 -18.90 23.35 -14.10
C PHE A 459 -20.38 23.12 -14.42
N MET A 460 -20.99 22.15 -13.73
CA MET A 460 -22.43 21.98 -13.72
C MET A 460 -23.09 23.15 -13.00
N VAL A 461 -24.11 23.75 -13.62
CA VAL A 461 -24.79 24.95 -13.12
C VAL A 461 -26.28 24.71 -12.94
N GLY A 462 -26.93 25.61 -12.20
CA GLY A 462 -28.37 25.63 -11.98
C GLY A 462 -28.74 25.29 -10.54
N PRO A 463 -29.97 25.60 -10.09
CA PRO A 463 -30.35 25.51 -8.68
C PRO A 463 -30.07 24.14 -8.05
N ALA A 464 -30.31 23.04 -8.78
CA ALA A 464 -30.06 21.69 -8.29
C ALA A 464 -28.57 21.39 -8.04
N SER A 465 -27.65 21.98 -8.83
CA SER A 465 -26.20 21.88 -8.58
C SER A 465 -25.85 22.60 -7.27
N GLU A 466 -26.41 23.79 -7.06
CA GLU A 466 -26.14 24.60 -5.87
C GLU A 466 -26.65 23.95 -4.57
N GLU A 467 -27.73 23.17 -4.63
CA GLU A 467 -28.23 22.38 -3.49
C GLU A 467 -27.21 21.35 -2.98
N THR A 468 -26.26 20.94 -3.82
CA THR A 468 -25.19 20.00 -3.44
C THR A 468 -23.96 20.67 -2.83
N ALA A 469 -24.04 21.97 -2.50
CA ALA A 469 -22.90 22.79 -2.07
C ALA A 469 -21.78 22.87 -3.12
N SER A 470 -22.14 22.89 -4.41
CA SER A 470 -21.24 22.94 -5.58
C SER A 470 -20.09 23.94 -5.42
N VAL A 471 -20.36 25.14 -4.91
CA VAL A 471 -19.36 26.18 -4.65
C VAL A 471 -18.17 25.65 -3.85
N ARG A 472 -18.40 24.85 -2.80
CA ARG A 472 -17.32 24.29 -1.97
C ARG A 472 -16.61 23.13 -2.65
N HIS A 473 -17.36 22.20 -3.23
CA HIS A 473 -16.80 21.02 -3.90
C HIS A 473 -15.93 21.41 -5.10
N MET A 474 -16.42 22.29 -5.96
CA MET A 474 -15.67 22.81 -7.12
C MET A 474 -14.46 23.64 -6.69
N SER A 475 -14.57 24.38 -5.59
CA SER A 475 -13.41 25.13 -5.02
C SER A 475 -12.29 24.21 -4.56
N ARG A 476 -12.57 22.94 -4.18
CA ARG A 476 -11.52 21.97 -3.82
C ARG A 476 -10.54 21.76 -4.96
N LEU A 477 -10.99 21.77 -6.21
CA LEU A 477 -10.11 21.62 -7.38
C LEU A 477 -9.13 22.79 -7.53
N PHE A 478 -9.59 24.03 -7.32
CA PHE A 478 -8.69 25.19 -7.35
C PHE A 478 -7.65 25.15 -6.24
N VAL A 479 -8.08 24.87 -5.00
CA VAL A 479 -7.17 24.81 -3.85
C VAL A 479 -6.20 23.65 -4.01
N THR A 480 -6.65 22.49 -4.48
CA THR A 480 -5.80 21.31 -4.67
C THR A 480 -4.83 21.51 -5.82
N GLY A 481 -5.32 21.94 -6.99
CA GLY A 481 -4.53 22.18 -8.20
C GLY A 481 -3.43 23.22 -7.99
N ALA A 482 -3.76 24.37 -7.38
CA ALA A 482 -2.79 25.42 -7.13
C ALA A 482 -1.67 25.02 -6.13
N ASN A 483 -1.88 23.96 -5.34
CA ASN A 483 -0.94 23.47 -4.35
C ASN A 483 -0.24 22.16 -4.76
N LEU A 484 -0.40 21.68 -6.00
CA LEU A 484 0.38 20.55 -6.50
C LEU A 484 1.87 20.87 -6.47
N SER A 485 2.66 19.89 -6.01
CA SER A 485 4.13 19.91 -5.99
C SER A 485 4.74 19.04 -7.10
N VAL A 486 3.96 18.08 -7.60
CA VAL A 486 4.26 17.27 -8.79
C VAL A 486 4.00 18.07 -10.08
N PRO A 487 4.75 17.80 -11.17
CA PRO A 487 4.47 18.45 -12.44
C PRO A 487 3.13 17.96 -12.99
N CYS A 488 2.41 18.86 -13.66
CA CYS A 488 1.19 18.53 -14.36
C CYS A 488 1.19 19.08 -15.79
N ALA A 489 0.38 18.50 -16.67
CA ALA A 489 0.18 18.97 -18.04
C ALA A 489 -1.29 18.82 -18.44
N THR A 490 -1.72 19.56 -19.45
CA THR A 490 -3.10 19.47 -19.98
C THR A 490 -3.09 19.24 -21.48
N VAL A 491 -3.91 18.29 -21.93
CA VAL A 491 -4.23 18.06 -23.34
C VAL A 491 -5.72 18.29 -23.51
N ILE A 492 -6.08 19.32 -24.27
CA ILE A 492 -7.48 19.64 -24.59
C ILE A 492 -7.88 18.78 -25.78
N LEU A 493 -8.74 17.78 -25.53
CA LEU A 493 -9.23 16.86 -26.55
C LEU A 493 -10.24 17.54 -27.46
N ARG A 494 -11.15 18.34 -26.88
CA ARG A 494 -12.15 19.13 -27.63
C ARG A 494 -12.58 20.36 -26.85
N LYS A 495 -13.49 20.26 -25.88
CA LYS A 495 -14.06 21.42 -25.19
C LYS A 495 -13.20 21.85 -24.01
N ALA A 496 -12.98 23.16 -23.88
CA ALA A 496 -12.37 23.74 -22.71
C ALA A 496 -13.01 25.10 -22.39
N TYR A 497 -14.14 25.05 -21.67
CA TYR A 497 -14.90 26.25 -21.31
C TYR A 497 -14.86 26.62 -19.82
N GLY A 498 -14.70 27.91 -19.56
CA GLY A 498 -14.87 28.55 -18.27
C GLY A 498 -14.01 27.99 -17.14
N LEU A 499 -14.48 28.20 -15.91
CA LEU A 499 -13.74 27.85 -14.69
C LEU A 499 -13.50 26.34 -14.55
N GLY A 500 -14.42 25.50 -15.06
CA GLY A 500 -14.22 24.04 -15.05
C GLY A 500 -13.01 23.62 -15.88
N ALA A 501 -12.83 24.21 -17.08
CA ALA A 501 -11.63 23.96 -17.88
C ALA A 501 -10.36 24.48 -17.19
N GLN A 502 -10.41 25.63 -16.52
CA GLN A 502 -9.26 26.10 -15.73
C GLN A 502 -8.89 25.11 -14.62
N THR A 503 -9.85 24.48 -13.94
CA THR A 503 -9.55 23.43 -12.96
C THR A 503 -8.95 22.17 -13.59
N MET A 504 -9.31 21.85 -14.83
CA MET A 504 -8.65 20.83 -15.66
C MET A 504 -7.28 21.26 -16.20
N ALA A 505 -6.70 22.31 -15.63
CA ALA A 505 -5.32 22.77 -15.84
C ALA A 505 -4.72 23.27 -14.51
N ALA A 506 -5.05 22.60 -13.40
CA ALA A 506 -4.58 22.96 -12.06
C ALA A 506 -4.92 24.41 -11.61
N GLY A 507 -5.96 25.00 -12.18
CA GLY A 507 -6.50 26.32 -11.82
C GLY A 507 -6.24 27.41 -12.85
N SER A 508 -5.34 27.21 -13.83
CA SER A 508 -5.07 28.17 -14.91
C SER A 508 -4.30 27.49 -16.05
N PHE A 509 -4.54 27.87 -17.30
CA PHE A 509 -3.77 27.33 -18.44
C PHE A 509 -2.29 27.70 -18.45
N LYS A 510 -1.84 28.52 -17.49
CA LYS A 510 -0.43 28.88 -17.30
C LYS A 510 0.22 28.19 -16.10
N ALA A 511 -0.52 27.36 -15.36
CA ALA A 511 0.03 26.61 -14.24
C ALA A 511 0.74 25.29 -14.64
N PRO A 512 0.24 24.51 -15.60
CA PRO A 512 0.90 23.27 -16.03
C PRO A 512 2.24 23.51 -16.76
N ALA A 513 3.04 22.45 -16.87
CA ALA A 513 4.28 22.44 -17.66
C ALA A 513 4.01 22.69 -19.16
N PHE A 514 2.86 22.22 -19.64
CA PHE A 514 2.29 22.64 -20.92
C PHE A 514 0.76 22.50 -20.92
N VAL A 515 0.12 23.30 -21.76
CA VAL A 515 -1.28 23.16 -22.16
C VAL A 515 -1.33 23.16 -23.68
N VAL A 516 -1.67 22.03 -24.27
CA VAL A 516 -1.82 21.88 -25.73
C VAL A 516 -3.23 21.46 -26.08
N ALA A 517 -3.67 21.79 -27.28
CA ALA A 517 -4.94 21.31 -27.81
C ALA A 517 -4.74 20.37 -28.99
N TRP A 518 -5.67 19.44 -29.17
CA TRP A 518 -5.85 18.77 -30.45
C TRP A 518 -6.54 19.70 -31.46
N PRO A 519 -6.56 19.38 -32.76
CA PRO A 519 -7.18 20.24 -33.79
C PRO A 519 -8.68 20.48 -33.56
N THR A 520 -9.34 19.56 -32.85
CA THR A 520 -10.74 19.64 -32.39
C THR A 520 -10.95 20.60 -31.22
N GLY A 521 -9.90 21.20 -30.68
CA GLY A 521 -9.94 22.12 -29.55
C GLY A 521 -10.84 23.35 -29.80
N GLU A 522 -11.79 23.56 -28.90
CA GLU A 522 -12.65 24.74 -28.82
C GLU A 522 -12.69 25.29 -27.39
N LEU A 523 -12.40 26.58 -27.25
CA LEU A 523 -12.19 27.23 -25.96
C LEU A 523 -13.00 28.51 -25.83
N GLY A 524 -13.31 28.89 -24.59
CA GLY A 524 -13.97 30.16 -24.30
C GLY A 524 -14.30 30.34 -22.83
N GLY A 525 -14.66 31.57 -22.45
CA GLY A 525 -15.03 31.89 -21.06
C GLY A 525 -16.31 31.21 -20.56
N MET A 526 -17.20 30.83 -21.48
CA MET A 526 -18.41 30.03 -21.23
C MET A 526 -18.86 29.36 -22.54
N GLY A 527 -19.86 28.48 -22.49
CA GLY A 527 -20.43 27.86 -23.69
C GLY A 527 -20.90 28.91 -24.72
N LEU A 528 -20.57 28.67 -25.99
CA LEU A 528 -20.72 29.66 -27.07
C LEU A 528 -22.16 30.15 -27.24
N GLU A 529 -23.11 29.22 -27.18
CA GLU A 529 -24.54 29.51 -27.31
C GLU A 529 -25.04 30.40 -26.16
N GLY A 530 -24.54 30.17 -24.95
CA GLY A 530 -24.83 31.00 -23.78
C GLY A 530 -24.20 32.39 -23.87
N ALA A 531 -22.94 32.46 -24.31
CA ALA A 531 -22.23 33.73 -24.52
C ALA A 531 -22.96 34.61 -25.55
N VAL A 532 -23.40 34.04 -26.67
CA VAL A 532 -24.11 34.78 -27.72
C VAL A 532 -25.46 35.29 -27.20
N ARG A 533 -26.25 34.42 -26.55
CA ARG A 533 -27.57 34.82 -26.00
C ARG A 533 -27.46 35.95 -24.98
N LEU A 534 -26.40 35.95 -24.18
CA LEU A 534 -26.20 36.97 -23.15
C LEU A 534 -25.63 38.27 -23.74
N GLY A 535 -24.56 38.17 -24.55
CA GLY A 535 -23.83 39.32 -25.09
C GLY A 535 -24.60 40.08 -26.16
N PHE A 536 -25.41 39.37 -26.96
CA PHE A 536 -26.17 39.95 -28.07
C PHE A 536 -27.68 39.95 -27.82
N ARG A 537 -28.11 39.88 -26.55
CA ARG A 537 -29.54 39.83 -26.18
C ARG A 537 -30.36 40.93 -26.84
N ASP A 538 -29.88 42.17 -26.76
CA ASP A 538 -30.59 43.32 -27.30
C ASP A 538 -30.57 43.36 -28.83
N GLU A 539 -29.53 42.84 -29.47
CA GLU A 539 -29.44 42.74 -30.93
C GLU A 539 -30.39 41.66 -31.46
N LEU A 540 -30.39 40.49 -30.84
CA LEU A 540 -31.33 39.42 -31.16
C LEU A 540 -32.78 39.84 -30.91
N ALA A 541 -33.06 40.57 -29.81
CA ALA A 541 -34.41 41.04 -29.50
C ALA A 541 -34.92 42.14 -30.45
N ARG A 542 -34.03 42.85 -31.15
CA ARG A 542 -34.41 43.81 -32.19
C ARG A 542 -34.88 43.13 -33.47
N GLU A 543 -34.48 41.88 -33.71
CA GLU A 543 -34.98 41.09 -34.82
C GLU A 543 -36.35 40.51 -34.48
N THR A 544 -37.37 41.01 -35.17
CA THR A 544 -38.78 40.68 -34.93
C THR A 544 -39.24 39.46 -35.70
N ASP A 545 -38.52 39.07 -36.74
CA ASP A 545 -38.77 37.82 -37.46
C ASP A 545 -38.05 36.65 -36.77
N ASP A 546 -38.80 35.60 -36.44
CA ASP A 546 -38.28 34.47 -35.67
C ASP A 546 -37.26 33.66 -36.47
N GLU A 547 -37.45 33.49 -37.78
CA GLU A 547 -36.51 32.79 -38.66
C GLU A 547 -35.22 33.59 -38.85
N ALA A 548 -35.32 34.89 -39.11
CA ALA A 548 -34.15 35.77 -39.21
C ALA A 548 -33.37 35.87 -37.89
N ARG A 549 -34.05 35.89 -36.74
CA ARG A 549 -33.41 35.90 -35.42
C ARG A 549 -32.64 34.62 -35.16
N GLU A 550 -33.22 33.47 -35.49
CA GLU A 550 -32.53 32.18 -35.35
C GLU A 550 -31.33 32.10 -36.31
N ALA A 551 -31.46 32.54 -37.56
CA ALA A 551 -30.35 32.59 -38.50
C ALA A 551 -29.20 33.50 -38.00
N LEU A 552 -29.54 34.68 -37.45
CA LEU A 552 -28.57 35.60 -36.84
C LEU A 552 -27.88 34.97 -35.63
N PHE A 553 -28.64 34.30 -34.76
CA PHE A 553 -28.10 33.60 -33.61
C PHE A 553 -27.10 32.52 -34.05
N GLN A 554 -27.47 31.66 -35.01
CA GLN A 554 -26.57 30.63 -35.55
C GLN A 554 -25.33 31.22 -36.20
N GLN A 555 -25.47 32.34 -36.93
CA GLN A 555 -24.33 33.06 -37.51
C GLN A 555 -23.36 33.56 -36.42
N MET A 556 -23.87 34.17 -35.35
CA MET A 556 -23.06 34.64 -34.23
C MET A 556 -22.37 33.49 -33.49
N VAL A 557 -23.05 32.35 -33.30
CA VAL A 557 -22.46 31.15 -32.70
C VAL A 557 -21.34 30.60 -33.58
N ALA A 558 -21.54 30.53 -34.89
CA ALA A 558 -20.49 30.10 -35.83
C ALA A 558 -19.27 31.04 -35.79
N ALA A 559 -19.48 32.36 -35.74
CA ALA A 559 -18.39 33.32 -35.60
C ALA A 559 -17.65 33.19 -34.25
N ALA A 560 -18.37 32.98 -33.16
CA ALA A 560 -17.78 32.73 -31.84
C ALA A 560 -16.99 31.42 -31.81
N TYR A 561 -17.45 30.39 -32.52
CA TYR A 561 -16.73 29.13 -32.69
C TYR A 561 -15.41 29.34 -33.46
N GLU A 562 -15.44 30.02 -34.61
CA GLU A 562 -14.21 30.37 -35.35
C GLU A 562 -13.21 31.14 -34.49
N HIS A 563 -13.69 32.06 -33.66
CA HIS A 563 -12.85 32.80 -32.71
C HIS A 563 -12.28 31.90 -31.59
N GLY A 564 -13.08 30.95 -31.08
CA GLY A 564 -12.70 30.03 -30.01
C GLY A 564 -11.93 28.78 -30.47
N LYS A 565 -11.64 28.62 -31.76
CA LYS A 565 -10.82 27.49 -32.26
C LYS A 565 -9.44 27.51 -31.64
N GLY A 566 -8.93 26.33 -31.29
CA GLY A 566 -7.61 26.14 -30.69
C GLY A 566 -6.49 26.89 -31.42
N ILE A 567 -6.53 26.94 -32.76
CA ILE A 567 -5.51 27.64 -33.56
C ILE A 567 -5.49 29.16 -33.31
N ASN A 568 -6.66 29.77 -33.11
CA ASN A 568 -6.75 31.20 -32.82
C ASN A 568 -6.33 31.49 -31.37
N VAL A 569 -6.74 30.62 -30.45
CA VAL A 569 -6.37 30.69 -29.03
C VAL A 569 -4.85 30.53 -28.82
N ALA A 570 -4.22 29.58 -29.53
CA ALA A 570 -2.77 29.39 -29.52
C ALA A 570 -2.02 30.59 -30.14
N ALA A 571 -2.56 31.22 -31.18
CA ALA A 571 -1.98 32.44 -31.77
C ALA A 571 -1.94 33.62 -30.78
N GLN A 572 -2.81 33.62 -29.77
CA GLN A 572 -2.81 34.59 -28.66
C GLN A 572 -2.01 34.13 -27.43
N LEU A 573 -1.31 32.99 -27.53
CA LEU A 573 -0.53 32.38 -26.45
C LEU A 573 -1.35 32.09 -25.20
N GLU A 574 -2.64 31.80 -25.31
CA GLU A 574 -3.44 31.32 -24.18
C GLU A 574 -3.13 29.85 -23.87
N ILE A 575 -2.83 29.07 -24.91
CA ILE A 575 -2.27 27.70 -24.84
C ILE A 575 -0.92 27.67 -25.58
N ASP A 576 -0.14 26.61 -25.38
CA ASP A 576 1.24 26.53 -25.88
C ASP A 576 1.32 26.08 -27.34
N ASP A 577 0.43 25.17 -27.78
CA ASP A 577 0.37 24.71 -29.17
C ASP A 577 -0.98 24.03 -29.51
N VAL A 578 -1.24 23.88 -30.81
CA VAL A 578 -2.23 22.95 -31.36
C VAL A 578 -1.48 21.84 -32.10
N ILE A 579 -1.52 20.64 -31.54
CA ILE A 579 -0.63 19.54 -31.94
C ILE A 579 -1.37 18.48 -32.78
N ASP A 580 -0.61 17.69 -33.54
CA ASP A 580 -1.12 16.41 -34.03
C ASP A 580 -1.42 15.50 -32.83
N PRO A 581 -2.63 14.90 -32.71
CA PRO A 581 -2.94 13.96 -31.63
C PRO A 581 -1.90 12.86 -31.44
N ALA A 582 -1.28 12.39 -32.53
CA ALA A 582 -0.22 11.37 -32.49
C ALA A 582 1.06 11.83 -31.77
N ASP A 583 1.29 13.14 -31.65
CA ASP A 583 2.47 13.72 -30.99
C ASP A 583 2.29 13.89 -29.48
N THR A 584 1.10 13.60 -28.93
CA THR A 584 0.77 13.82 -27.51
C THR A 584 1.78 13.14 -26.57
N ARG A 585 2.20 11.90 -26.88
CA ARG A 585 3.19 11.16 -26.08
C ARG A 585 4.54 11.87 -26.04
N ARG A 586 5.01 12.44 -27.16
CA ARG A 586 6.28 13.17 -27.23
C ARG A 586 6.28 14.38 -26.30
N TRP A 587 5.17 15.11 -26.24
CA TRP A 587 5.01 16.23 -25.31
C TRP A 587 5.08 15.76 -23.85
N ILE A 588 4.36 14.68 -23.52
CA ILE A 588 4.38 14.11 -22.18
C ILE A 588 5.79 13.67 -21.78
N THR A 589 6.50 12.94 -22.63
CA THR A 589 7.83 12.39 -22.32
C THR A 589 8.91 13.46 -22.26
N THR A 590 8.79 14.51 -23.08
CA THR A 590 9.78 15.60 -23.12
C THR A 590 9.57 16.64 -22.03
N ALA A 591 8.32 17.00 -21.72
CA ALA A 591 7.99 18.18 -20.92
C ALA A 591 7.28 17.90 -19.59
N LEU A 592 6.65 16.73 -19.40
CA LEU A 592 5.94 16.38 -18.15
C LEU A 592 6.72 15.36 -17.31
N LEU A 593 7.11 14.24 -17.93
CA LEU A 593 7.74 13.14 -17.21
C LEU A 593 9.10 13.58 -16.67
N PRO A 594 9.46 13.12 -15.46
CA PRO A 594 10.61 13.67 -14.76
C PRO A 594 11.91 13.36 -15.53
N ALA A 595 12.64 14.40 -15.92
CA ALA A 595 14.10 14.33 -15.91
C ALA A 595 14.55 14.10 -14.44
N PRO A 596 15.64 13.37 -14.16
CA PRO A 596 16.12 13.19 -12.80
C PRO A 596 16.24 14.55 -12.11
N LEU A 597 15.39 14.80 -11.11
CA LEU A 597 15.43 16.04 -10.35
C LEU A 597 16.79 16.14 -9.66
N PRO A 598 17.50 17.28 -9.76
CA PRO A 598 18.71 17.49 -8.97
C PRO A 598 18.39 17.31 -7.48
N PRO A 599 19.23 16.62 -6.70
CA PRO A 599 19.00 16.37 -5.27
C PRO A 599 18.79 17.66 -4.46
N ASP A 600 19.29 18.80 -4.95
CA ASP A 600 19.32 20.07 -4.22
C ASP A 600 18.12 21.00 -4.48
N ARG A 601 17.14 20.61 -5.31
CA ARG A 601 15.92 21.43 -5.45
C ARG A 601 15.07 21.24 -4.19
N PRO A 602 14.73 22.31 -3.44
CA PRO A 602 13.89 22.18 -2.26
C PRO A 602 12.55 21.57 -2.69
N ARG A 603 12.33 20.30 -2.35
CA ARG A 603 11.01 19.68 -2.49
C ARG A 603 10.08 20.48 -1.60
N ARG A 604 9.00 21.04 -2.16
CA ARG A 604 7.91 21.52 -1.32
C ARG A 604 7.53 20.38 -0.36
N PRO A 605 7.23 20.66 0.92
CA PRO A 605 6.83 19.62 1.83
C PRO A 605 5.69 18.82 1.20
N ARG A 606 5.85 17.50 1.11
CA ARG A 606 4.81 16.60 0.62
C ARG A 606 3.55 16.79 1.46
N ARG A 607 2.39 16.52 0.88
CA ARG A 607 1.11 16.62 1.58
C ARG A 607 1.15 15.81 2.88
N PRO A 608 0.59 16.35 3.99
CA PRO A 608 0.64 15.67 5.29
C PRO A 608 -0.25 14.43 5.35
N HIS A 609 -1.22 14.31 4.44
CA HIS A 609 -2.10 13.15 4.26
C HIS A 609 -2.75 13.20 2.86
N VAL A 610 -3.29 12.07 2.43
CA VAL A 610 -4.29 11.98 1.35
C VAL A 610 -5.67 11.99 2.02
N ASP A 611 -6.47 13.01 1.73
CA ASP A 611 -7.87 13.09 2.20
C ASP A 611 -8.66 11.84 1.77
N THR A 612 -9.50 11.30 2.65
CA THR A 612 -10.25 10.08 2.38
C THR A 612 -11.45 10.30 1.44
N TRP A 613 -11.80 11.55 1.11
CA TRP A 613 -12.94 11.87 0.24
C TRP A 613 -12.62 12.61 -1.06
#